data_AF-A0A2P1PZV4-F1
#
_entry.id   AF-A0A2P1PZV4-F1
#
_cell.length_a   1.000
_cell.length_b   1.000
_cell.length_c   1.000
_cell.angle_alpha   90.00
_cell.angle_beta   90.00
_cell.angle_gamma   90.00
#
_symmetry.space_group_name_H-M   'P 1'
#
loop_
_entity.id
_entity.type
_entity.pdbx_description
1 polymer ?
#
loop_
_entity_poly.entity_id
_entity_poly.type
_entity_poly.pdbx_seq_one_letter_code
_entity_poly.pdbx_strand_id
1 'polypeptide(L)'
;MLHTLYENYLIVRQIIPHPRWFATLTGINERVADNVLTGTRKISVRHVVAIARAFGLADGSLQFPINGSLDPLADDNLLRQEWLRACIAAHGTPRRACLKYPGLGAKTLPRLVRKGSYLSPIMCELIGRHTGWECPSLTVPREGFLGAFGLEMADLVGAIRLARLREVDESDLPMRTQPTQIAVTPALRYQEHTAQSLLLVLEGSDLDVTISLHVTWFLNEVSKAIQARRITAAQARKLRRELKRKQLASLGQIRLRLVA
;
A
#
# COMPACT_ATOMS: atom_id res chain seq x y z
N MET A 1 -19.81 14.45 -14.19
CA MET A 1 -18.45 14.10 -14.68
C MET A 1 -17.45 15.26 -14.51
N LEU A 2 -17.73 16.48 -14.99
CA LEU A 2 -16.85 17.65 -14.76
C LEU A 2 -16.70 18.03 -13.28
N HIS A 3 -17.77 17.95 -12.50
CA HIS A 3 -17.76 18.20 -11.05
C HIS A 3 -16.85 17.21 -10.30
N THR A 4 -17.02 15.91 -10.55
CA THR A 4 -16.18 14.85 -9.98
C THR A 4 -14.69 15.01 -10.31
N LEU A 5 -14.34 15.43 -11.53
CA LEU A 5 -12.95 15.71 -11.88
C LEU A 5 -12.39 16.94 -11.16
N TYR A 6 -13.22 17.93 -10.87
CA TYR A 6 -12.86 19.11 -10.09
C TYR A 6 -12.70 18.78 -8.59
N GLU A 7 -13.54 17.92 -8.04
CA GLU A 7 -13.42 17.43 -6.66
C GLU A 7 -12.16 16.58 -6.48
N ASN A 8 -11.93 15.62 -7.38
CA ASN A 8 -10.68 14.85 -7.49
C ASN A 8 -9.44 15.76 -7.52
N TYR A 9 -9.56 16.90 -8.19
CA TYR A 9 -8.50 17.88 -8.35
C TYR A 9 -8.19 18.63 -7.04
N LEU A 10 -9.20 18.99 -6.27
CA LEU A 10 -9.03 19.62 -4.95
C LEU A 10 -8.36 18.66 -3.96
N ILE A 11 -8.80 17.40 -3.94
CA ILE A 11 -8.27 16.34 -3.06
C ILE A 11 -6.78 16.11 -3.31
N VAL A 12 -6.40 15.93 -4.57
CA VAL A 12 -5.00 15.68 -4.93
C VAL A 12 -4.07 16.82 -4.52
N ARG A 13 -4.52 18.07 -4.59
CA ARG A 13 -3.74 19.23 -4.14
C ARG A 13 -3.59 19.30 -2.63
N GLN A 14 -4.57 18.79 -1.88
CA GLN A 14 -4.51 18.69 -0.42
C GLN A 14 -3.54 17.60 0.06
N ILE A 15 -3.31 16.58 -0.77
CA ILE A 15 -2.49 15.41 -0.45
C ILE A 15 -1.05 15.58 -0.93
N ILE A 16 -0.83 16.10 -2.15
CA ILE A 16 0.49 16.06 -2.79
C ILE A 16 1.16 17.45 -2.79
N PRO A 17 2.26 17.62 -2.05
CA PRO A 17 2.85 18.94 -1.84
C PRO A 17 3.77 19.44 -2.97
N HIS A 18 4.03 18.67 -4.04
CA HIS A 18 4.90 19.11 -5.15
C HIS A 18 4.68 18.39 -6.50
N PRO A 19 4.86 19.10 -7.65
CA PRO A 19 4.79 18.52 -9.00
C PRO A 19 5.70 17.33 -9.24
N ARG A 20 6.97 17.40 -8.81
CA ARG A 20 7.92 16.29 -8.93
C ARG A 20 7.41 15.01 -8.25
N TRP A 21 6.79 15.15 -7.09
CA TRP A 21 6.24 13.99 -6.38
C TRP A 21 5.00 13.45 -7.08
N PHE A 22 4.11 14.34 -7.51
CA PHE A 22 2.96 13.97 -8.32
C PHE A 22 3.38 13.23 -9.60
N ALA A 23 4.41 13.71 -10.28
CA ALA A 23 5.03 13.07 -11.43
C ALA A 23 5.55 11.66 -11.12
N THR A 24 6.30 11.50 -10.03
CA THR A 24 6.79 10.19 -9.57
C THR A 24 5.65 9.22 -9.27
N LEU A 25 4.61 9.68 -8.57
CA LEU A 25 3.46 8.85 -8.17
C LEU A 25 2.58 8.43 -9.35
N THR A 26 2.43 9.32 -10.35
CA THR A 26 1.50 9.12 -11.47
C THR A 26 2.20 8.68 -12.76
N GLY A 27 3.52 8.67 -12.79
CA GLY A 27 4.32 8.32 -13.98
C GLY A 27 4.27 9.36 -15.10
N ILE A 28 3.85 10.59 -14.82
CA ILE A 28 3.77 11.67 -15.83
C ILE A 28 4.96 12.63 -15.73
N ASN A 29 5.18 13.44 -16.78
CA ASN A 29 6.24 14.44 -16.78
C ASN A 29 6.01 15.54 -15.71
N GLU A 30 7.08 16.00 -15.05
CA GLU A 30 7.03 17.03 -13.99
C GLU A 30 6.36 18.34 -14.43
N ARG A 31 6.56 18.78 -15.67
CA ARG A 31 5.88 19.98 -16.21
C ARG A 31 4.38 19.76 -16.35
N VAL A 32 3.95 18.55 -16.69
CA VAL A 32 2.53 18.19 -16.75
C VAL A 32 1.95 18.11 -15.34
N ALA A 33 2.69 17.52 -14.41
CA ALA A 33 2.33 17.51 -13.00
C ALA A 33 2.18 18.91 -12.41
N ASP A 34 3.07 19.84 -12.77
CA ASP A 34 3.01 21.24 -12.32
C ASP A 34 1.77 21.93 -12.88
N ASN A 35 1.49 21.74 -14.17
CA ASN A 35 0.27 22.24 -14.79
C ASN A 35 -1.00 21.64 -14.16
N VAL A 36 -0.97 20.36 -13.80
CA VAL A 36 -2.07 19.71 -13.08
C VAL A 36 -2.22 20.39 -11.73
N LEU A 37 -1.21 20.42 -10.87
CA LEU A 37 -1.31 20.98 -9.51
C LEU A 37 -1.62 22.49 -9.47
N THR A 38 -1.17 23.27 -10.45
CA THR A 38 -1.48 24.70 -10.57
C THR A 38 -2.86 24.98 -11.17
N GLY A 39 -3.53 23.94 -11.71
CA GLY A 39 -4.89 24.05 -12.25
C GLY A 39 -4.97 24.49 -13.70
N THR A 40 -3.84 24.61 -14.38
CA THR A 40 -3.79 24.90 -15.83
C THR A 40 -4.13 23.66 -16.66
N ARG A 41 -4.01 22.45 -16.10
CA ARG A 41 -4.48 21.19 -16.70
C ARG A 41 -5.43 20.44 -15.77
N LYS A 42 -6.42 19.78 -16.36
CA LYS A 42 -7.36 18.91 -15.63
C LYS A 42 -6.67 17.63 -15.17
N ILE A 43 -7.06 17.17 -13.98
CA ILE A 43 -6.69 15.85 -13.49
C ILE A 43 -7.54 14.78 -14.19
N SER A 44 -6.98 13.58 -14.39
CA SER A 44 -7.71 12.42 -14.94
C SER A 44 -7.96 11.38 -13.84
N VAL A 45 -8.97 10.53 -14.04
CA VAL A 45 -9.24 9.39 -13.14
C VAL A 45 -8.03 8.47 -12.99
N ARG A 46 -7.22 8.31 -14.04
CA ARG A 46 -5.98 7.52 -14.00
C ARG A 46 -4.98 8.08 -12.98
N HIS A 47 -4.87 9.40 -12.86
CA HIS A 47 -4.00 10.01 -11.85
C HIS A 47 -4.51 9.70 -10.44
N VAL A 48 -5.82 9.84 -10.22
CA VAL A 48 -6.46 9.56 -8.92
C VAL A 48 -6.25 8.12 -8.50
N VAL A 49 -6.41 7.17 -9.43
CA VAL A 49 -6.17 5.74 -9.17
C VAL A 49 -4.69 5.45 -8.89
N ALA A 50 -3.77 6.02 -9.68
CA ALA A 50 -2.33 5.84 -9.45
C ALA A 50 -1.91 6.35 -8.05
N ILE A 51 -2.47 7.49 -7.64
CA ILE A 51 -2.25 8.06 -6.31
C ILE A 51 -2.89 7.16 -5.25
N ALA A 52 -4.16 6.76 -5.37
CA ALA A 52 -4.80 5.87 -4.40
C ALA A 52 -3.98 4.59 -4.17
N ARG A 53 -3.51 3.96 -5.25
CA ARG A 53 -2.68 2.75 -5.19
C ARG A 53 -1.32 2.97 -4.56
N ALA A 54 -0.63 4.05 -4.90
CA ALA A 54 0.64 4.39 -4.26
C ALA A 54 0.50 4.57 -2.74
N PHE A 55 -0.72 4.83 -2.27
CA PHE A 55 -1.04 5.04 -0.86
C PHE A 55 -1.68 3.80 -0.22
N GLY A 56 -1.84 2.70 -0.96
CA GLY A 56 -2.51 1.49 -0.47
C GLY A 56 -4.01 1.69 -0.18
N LEU A 57 -4.62 2.69 -0.79
CA LEU A 57 -6.04 3.02 -0.65
C LEU A 57 -6.87 2.25 -1.69
N ALA A 58 -8.14 2.04 -1.38
CA ALA A 58 -9.06 1.45 -2.36
C ALA A 58 -9.24 2.38 -3.58
N ASP A 59 -9.38 1.76 -4.75
CA ASP A 59 -9.65 2.48 -5.99
C ASP A 59 -10.94 3.31 -5.80
N GLY A 60 -10.83 4.62 -5.94
CA GLY A 60 -11.96 5.53 -5.78
C GLY A 60 -12.13 6.18 -4.40
N SER A 61 -11.35 5.79 -3.38
CA SER A 61 -11.40 6.47 -2.06
C SER A 61 -11.07 7.97 -2.14
N LEU A 62 -10.22 8.36 -3.10
CA LEU A 62 -9.85 9.76 -3.35
C LEU A 62 -10.84 10.50 -4.26
N GLN A 63 -12.01 9.93 -4.53
CA GLN A 63 -13.08 10.59 -5.29
C GLN A 63 -14.08 11.34 -4.41
N PHE A 64 -14.04 11.14 -3.10
CA PHE A 64 -14.88 11.82 -2.14
C PHE A 64 -14.16 13.04 -1.55
N PRO A 65 -14.82 14.20 -1.39
CA PRO A 65 -14.19 15.37 -0.80
C PRO A 65 -13.67 15.06 0.60
N ILE A 66 -12.46 15.55 0.91
CA ILE A 66 -11.87 15.41 2.24
C ILE A 66 -12.34 16.56 3.12
N ASN A 67 -12.93 16.23 4.26
CA ASN A 67 -13.34 17.18 5.28
C ASN A 67 -12.28 17.28 6.39
N GLY A 68 -12.07 18.50 6.92
CA GLY A 68 -11.20 18.76 8.07
C GLY A 68 -10.78 20.23 8.18
N SER A 69 -10.36 20.64 9.39
CA SER A 69 -9.82 21.99 9.62
C SER A 69 -8.48 22.18 8.90
N LEU A 70 -8.45 23.13 7.98
CA LEU A 70 -7.25 23.52 7.20
C LEU A 70 -6.69 24.86 7.70
N ASP A 71 -6.76 25.14 9.00
CA ASP A 71 -6.25 26.37 9.58
C ASP A 71 -4.71 26.32 9.72
N PRO A 72 -3.95 27.20 9.05
CA PRO A 72 -2.49 27.27 9.20
C PRO A 72 -2.03 27.67 10.61
N LEU A 73 -2.92 28.22 11.44
CA LEU A 73 -2.62 28.69 12.79
C LEU A 73 -3.13 27.76 13.89
N ALA A 74 -3.86 26.69 13.54
CA ALA A 74 -4.33 25.72 14.52
C ALA A 74 -3.15 24.98 15.21
N ASP A 75 -3.35 24.65 16.48
CA ASP A 75 -2.33 24.00 17.32
C ASP A 75 -1.84 22.67 16.72
N ASP A 76 -2.74 21.90 16.11
CA ASP A 76 -2.41 20.63 15.46
C ASP A 76 -1.48 20.83 14.24
N ASN A 77 -1.68 21.90 13.47
CA ASN A 77 -0.80 22.28 12.37
C ASN A 77 0.58 22.73 12.87
N LEU A 78 0.62 23.50 13.97
CA LEU A 78 1.88 23.93 14.58
C LEU A 78 2.71 22.72 15.05
N LEU A 79 2.09 21.74 15.70
CA LEU A 79 2.74 20.48 16.08
C LEU A 79 3.28 19.70 14.87
N ARG A 80 2.49 19.61 13.78
CA ARG A 80 2.95 19.02 12.50
C ARG A 80 4.17 19.74 11.95
N GLN A 81 4.18 21.08 11.99
CA GLN A 81 5.32 21.87 11.52
C GLN A 81 6.55 21.70 12.40
N GLU A 82 6.38 21.64 13.73
CA GLU A 82 7.46 21.40 14.68
C GLU A 82 8.11 20.05 14.45
N TRP A 83 7.32 19.00 14.27
CA TRP A 83 7.81 17.68 13.87
C TRP A 83 8.66 17.76 12.60
N LEU A 84 8.12 18.39 11.53
CA LEU A 84 8.85 18.49 10.26
C LEU A 84 10.16 19.27 10.41
N ARG A 85 10.15 20.36 11.20
CA ARG A 85 11.35 21.14 11.53
C ARG A 85 12.38 20.28 12.28
N ALA A 86 11.96 19.49 13.25
CA ALA A 86 12.85 18.61 14.01
C ALA A 86 13.52 17.57 13.10
N CYS A 87 12.75 16.90 12.23
CA CYS A 87 13.28 15.95 11.25
C CYS A 87 14.29 16.62 10.29
N ILE A 88 14.01 17.84 9.83
CA ILE A 88 14.93 18.57 8.96
C ILE A 88 16.19 19.02 9.70
N ALA A 89 16.06 19.47 10.95
CA ALA A 89 17.17 19.92 11.77
C ALA A 89 18.19 18.78 12.01
N ALA A 90 17.72 17.53 12.18
CA ALA A 90 18.59 16.34 12.23
C ALA A 90 19.42 16.12 10.95
N HIS A 91 19.08 16.79 9.85
CA HIS A 91 19.81 16.77 8.58
C HIS A 91 20.45 18.14 8.24
N GLY A 92 20.48 19.06 9.20
CA GLY A 92 21.11 20.38 9.12
C GLY A 92 20.28 21.42 8.40
N THR A 93 19.95 21.21 7.12
CA THR A 93 19.14 22.17 6.34
C THR A 93 18.09 21.48 5.48
N PRO A 94 16.98 22.16 5.11
CA PRO A 94 15.99 21.61 4.18
C PRO A 94 16.63 21.14 2.87
N ARG A 95 17.63 21.88 2.36
CA ARG A 95 18.33 21.54 1.12
C ARG A 95 19.11 20.24 1.27
N ARG A 96 19.79 20.03 2.41
CA ARG A 96 20.48 18.77 2.71
C ARG A 96 19.51 17.60 2.88
N ALA A 97 18.37 17.81 3.53
CA ALA A 97 17.32 16.80 3.63
C ALA A 97 16.80 16.38 2.24
N CYS A 98 16.58 17.33 1.32
CA CYS A 98 16.13 17.04 -0.05
C CYS A 98 17.20 16.33 -0.91
N LEU A 99 18.49 16.54 -0.60
CA LEU A 99 19.57 15.78 -1.24
C LEU A 99 19.61 14.33 -0.74
N LYS A 100 19.37 14.13 0.56
CA LYS A 100 19.35 12.79 1.17
C LYS A 100 18.13 11.98 0.77
N TYR A 101 16.97 12.62 0.61
CA TYR A 101 15.71 11.98 0.23
C TYR A 101 15.19 12.57 -1.10
N PRO A 102 15.63 12.02 -2.25
CA PRO A 102 15.21 12.48 -3.56
C PRO A 102 13.70 12.31 -3.75
N GLY A 103 12.98 13.41 -3.87
CA GLY A 103 11.51 13.43 -3.93
C GLY A 103 10.92 14.49 -3.02
N LEU A 104 11.61 14.85 -1.93
CA LEU A 104 11.32 16.06 -1.17
C LEU A 104 11.64 17.29 -2.03
N GLY A 105 10.64 18.15 -2.25
CA GLY A 105 10.81 19.35 -3.07
C GLY A 105 11.70 20.37 -2.37
N ALA A 106 12.87 20.68 -2.94
CA ALA A 106 13.85 21.63 -2.38
C ALA A 106 13.31 23.05 -2.16
N LYS A 107 12.25 23.44 -2.88
CA LYS A 107 11.52 24.71 -2.68
C LYS A 107 10.31 24.58 -1.75
N THR A 108 9.68 23.41 -1.73
CA THR A 108 8.47 23.11 -0.93
C THR A 108 8.80 22.89 0.53
N LEU A 109 9.84 22.11 0.82
CA LEU A 109 10.21 21.75 2.18
C LEU A 109 10.51 23.00 3.04
N PRO A 110 11.27 24.01 2.56
CA PRO A 110 11.40 25.29 3.24
C PRO A 110 10.08 26.05 3.41
N ARG A 111 9.13 25.92 2.47
CA ARG A 111 7.83 26.61 2.55
C ARG A 111 6.93 25.99 3.61
N LEU A 112 6.88 24.66 3.69
CA LEU A 112 6.03 23.93 4.66
C LEU A 112 6.43 24.18 6.11
N VAL A 113 7.70 24.48 6.38
CA VAL A 113 8.18 24.81 7.72
C VAL A 113 8.06 26.29 8.11
N ARG A 114 7.65 27.17 7.18
CA ARG A 114 7.41 28.59 7.49
C ARG A 114 6.13 28.76 8.30
N LYS A 115 6.14 29.71 9.23
CA LYS A 115 4.95 30.14 9.97
C LYS A 115 3.87 30.58 8.99
N GLY A 116 2.62 30.18 9.23
CA GLY A 116 1.47 30.50 8.37
C GLY A 116 1.29 29.58 7.16
N SER A 117 2.17 28.58 6.97
CA SER A 117 1.92 27.51 5.99
C SER A 117 1.01 26.43 6.58
N TYR A 118 0.15 25.86 5.74
CA TYR A 118 -0.59 24.66 6.12
C TYR A 118 0.24 23.41 5.80
N LEU A 119 0.32 22.49 6.76
CA LEU A 119 0.93 21.17 6.62
C LEU A 119 -0.13 20.14 7.00
N SER A 120 -0.68 19.44 6.01
CA SER A 120 -1.76 18.48 6.25
C SER A 120 -1.26 17.23 6.98
N PRO A 121 -2.09 16.57 7.79
CA PRO A 121 -1.70 15.31 8.43
C PRO A 121 -1.38 14.21 7.41
N ILE A 122 -2.05 14.21 6.25
CA ILE A 122 -1.70 13.31 5.14
C ILE A 122 -0.29 13.62 4.60
N MET A 123 0.09 14.90 4.46
CA MET A 123 1.44 15.27 4.05
C MET A 123 2.49 14.76 5.04
N CYS A 124 2.22 14.78 6.35
CA CYS A 124 3.13 14.24 7.36
C CYS A 124 3.32 12.73 7.20
N GLU A 125 2.24 11.96 7.07
CA GLU A 125 2.32 10.51 6.83
C GLU A 125 3.11 10.19 5.56
N LEU A 126 2.86 10.97 4.51
CA LEU A 126 3.53 10.82 3.24
C LEU A 126 5.03 11.10 3.30
N ILE A 127 5.41 12.19 3.98
CA ILE A 127 6.81 12.53 4.21
C ILE A 127 7.45 11.41 5.03
N GLY A 128 6.83 11.00 6.14
CA GLY A 128 7.31 9.92 6.99
C GLY A 128 7.50 8.60 6.24
N ARG A 129 6.58 8.24 5.35
CA ARG A 129 6.69 7.04 4.51
C ARG A 129 7.84 7.13 3.50
N HIS A 130 7.99 8.27 2.85
CA HIS A 130 9.05 8.47 1.86
C HIS A 130 10.45 8.50 2.49
N THR A 131 10.58 9.09 3.68
CA THR A 131 11.87 9.29 4.36
C THR A 131 12.19 8.21 5.39
N GLY A 132 11.21 7.40 5.78
CA GLY A 132 11.30 6.50 6.94
C GLY A 132 11.20 7.21 8.28
N TRP A 133 10.85 8.51 8.31
CA TRP A 133 10.69 9.24 9.58
C TRP A 133 9.43 8.76 10.30
N GLU A 134 9.57 8.59 11.61
CA GLU A 134 8.43 8.33 12.47
C GLU A 134 7.56 9.58 12.52
N CYS A 135 6.36 9.47 11.95
CA CYS A 135 5.35 10.51 12.06
C CYS A 135 4.65 10.29 13.41
N PRO A 136 4.69 11.25 14.35
CA PRO A 136 3.93 11.14 15.57
C PRO A 136 2.46 10.97 15.22
N SER A 137 1.73 10.28 16.09
CA SER A 137 0.27 10.17 16.04
C SER A 137 -0.36 11.53 16.34
N LEU A 138 -0.11 12.51 15.47
CA LEU A 138 -0.70 13.84 15.51
C LEU A 138 -2.16 13.63 15.15
N THR A 139 -2.96 13.48 16.19
CA THR A 139 -4.39 13.26 16.11
C THR A 139 -5.00 14.37 15.28
N VAL A 140 -5.67 14.00 14.19
CA VAL A 140 -6.67 14.86 13.59
C VAL A 140 -7.79 14.91 14.62
N PRO A 141 -8.11 16.05 15.26
CA PRO A 141 -9.30 16.13 16.08
C PRO A 141 -10.48 15.72 15.18
N ARG A 142 -11.30 14.78 15.66
CA ARG A 142 -12.59 14.46 15.02
C ARG A 142 -13.53 15.64 15.26
N GLU A 143 -13.29 16.75 14.57
CA GLU A 143 -14.30 17.79 14.48
C GLU A 143 -15.41 17.24 13.60
N GLY A 144 -16.54 16.92 14.23
CA GLY A 144 -17.69 16.37 13.55
C GLY A 144 -18.25 17.36 12.53
N PHE A 145 -17.86 17.20 11.27
CA PHE A 145 -18.61 17.73 10.14
C PHE A 145 -19.37 16.58 9.50
N LEU A 146 -20.59 16.33 9.97
CA LEU A 146 -21.56 15.47 9.31
C LEU A 146 -22.03 16.14 8.01
N GLY A 147 -21.18 16.14 6.99
CA GLY A 147 -21.58 16.35 5.61
C GLY A 147 -21.84 14.99 4.98
N ALA A 148 -23.09 14.72 4.58
CA ALA A 148 -23.58 13.41 4.13
C ALA A 148 -22.87 12.77 2.91
N PHE A 149 -21.81 13.40 2.36
CA PHE A 149 -21.04 12.94 1.21
C PHE A 149 -19.58 13.41 1.31
N GLY A 150 -18.74 12.73 2.10
CA GLY A 150 -17.32 13.05 2.22
C GLY A 150 -16.53 11.97 2.97
N LEU A 151 -15.21 11.95 2.77
CA LEU A 151 -14.29 11.10 3.52
C LEU A 151 -13.61 11.97 4.58
N GLU A 152 -13.78 11.63 5.86
CA GLU A 152 -13.10 12.37 6.93
C GLU A 152 -11.58 12.22 6.81
N MET A 153 -10.85 13.33 6.99
CA MET A 153 -9.38 13.34 6.99
C MET A 153 -8.81 12.29 7.97
N ALA A 154 -9.47 12.10 9.11
CA ALA A 154 -9.10 11.10 10.12
C ALA A 154 -9.21 9.66 9.59
N ASP A 155 -10.27 9.36 8.83
CA ASP A 155 -10.50 8.02 8.27
C ASP A 155 -9.51 7.71 7.15
N LEU A 156 -9.19 8.71 6.32
CA LEU A 156 -8.17 8.59 5.28
C LEU A 156 -6.77 8.39 5.87
N VAL A 157 -6.41 9.13 6.92
CA VAL A 157 -5.15 8.93 7.65
C VAL A 157 -5.13 7.53 8.29
N GLY A 158 -6.25 7.09 8.87
CA GLY A 158 -6.41 5.73 9.40
C GLY A 158 -6.16 4.66 8.32
N ALA A 159 -6.72 4.84 7.12
CA ALA A 159 -6.52 3.94 6.00
C ALA A 159 -5.05 3.91 5.52
N ILE A 160 -4.39 5.07 5.43
CA ILE A 160 -2.96 5.16 5.06
C ILE A 160 -2.08 4.45 6.10
N ARG A 161 -2.33 4.68 7.40
CA ARG A 161 -1.59 4.01 8.48
C ARG A 161 -1.82 2.50 8.48
N LEU A 162 -3.06 2.06 8.26
CA LEU A 162 -3.39 0.64 8.15
C LEU A 162 -2.69 0.00 6.94
N ALA A 163 -2.64 0.69 5.81
CA ALA A 163 -1.89 0.24 4.64
C ALA A 163 -0.39 0.12 4.95
N ARG A 164 0.21 1.11 5.63
CA ARG A 164 1.60 1.06 6.11
C ARG A 164 1.85 -0.12 7.07
N LEU A 165 0.91 -0.40 7.98
CA LEU A 165 0.99 -1.56 8.88
C LEU A 165 0.89 -2.89 8.11
N ARG A 166 0.13 -2.94 7.02
CA ARG A 166 0.04 -4.10 6.13
C ARG A 166 1.25 -4.27 5.22
N GLU A 167 2.02 -3.20 4.98
CA GLU A 167 3.31 -3.24 4.28
C GLU A 167 4.47 -3.71 5.17
N VAL A 168 4.23 -3.87 6.48
CA VAL A 168 5.15 -4.61 7.35
C VAL A 168 5.21 -6.04 6.80
N ASP A 169 6.42 -6.42 6.40
CA ASP A 169 6.75 -7.66 5.70
C ASP A 169 6.02 -8.86 6.34
N GLU A 170 5.28 -9.64 5.54
CA GLU A 170 4.56 -10.84 6.00
C GLU A 170 5.50 -11.86 6.67
N SER A 171 6.81 -11.69 6.47
CA SER A 171 7.90 -12.42 7.12
C SER A 171 7.94 -12.24 8.65
N ASP A 172 7.44 -11.12 9.19
CA ASP A 172 7.41 -10.82 10.63
C ASP A 172 6.10 -11.23 11.33
N LEU A 173 5.11 -11.68 10.57
CA LEU A 173 3.90 -12.26 11.16
C LEU A 173 4.23 -13.62 11.79
N PRO A 174 3.79 -13.89 13.04
CA PRO A 174 3.92 -15.22 13.64
C PRO A 174 3.44 -16.28 12.65
N MET A 175 4.18 -17.38 12.50
CA MET A 175 3.94 -18.38 11.44
C MET A 175 2.46 -18.83 11.34
N ARG A 176 1.71 -18.82 12.46
CA ARG A 176 0.27 -19.15 12.52
C ARG A 176 -0.69 -18.12 11.89
N THR A 177 -0.25 -16.88 11.66
CA THR A 177 -1.06 -15.78 11.12
C THR A 177 -0.74 -15.44 9.67
N GLN A 178 0.24 -16.12 9.06
CA GLN A 178 0.58 -15.91 7.65
C GLN A 178 -0.59 -16.39 6.76
N PRO A 179 -1.04 -15.61 5.76
CA PRO A 179 -2.18 -15.96 4.91
C PRO A 179 -2.04 -17.34 4.24
N THR A 180 -0.81 -17.71 3.84
CA THR A 180 -0.50 -19.03 3.28
C THR A 180 -0.70 -20.17 4.27
N GLN A 181 -0.46 -19.92 5.56
CA GLN A 181 -0.64 -20.92 6.62
C GLN A 181 -2.12 -21.07 6.96
N ILE A 182 -2.88 -19.96 7.01
CA ILE A 182 -4.34 -19.95 7.26
C ILE A 182 -5.11 -20.59 6.11
N ALA A 183 -4.60 -20.50 4.87
CA ALA A 183 -5.26 -21.03 3.69
C ALA A 183 -5.52 -22.56 3.76
N VAL A 184 -4.69 -23.30 4.49
CA VAL A 184 -4.88 -24.76 4.65
C VAL A 184 -5.32 -25.12 6.06
N THR A 185 -5.99 -26.28 6.17
CA THR A 185 -6.51 -26.77 7.45
C THR A 185 -5.37 -26.99 8.46
N PRO A 186 -5.63 -26.84 9.78
CA PRO A 186 -4.64 -27.10 10.81
C PRO A 186 -4.05 -28.52 10.74
N ALA A 187 -4.86 -29.51 10.36
CA ALA A 187 -4.42 -30.89 10.18
C ALA A 187 -3.32 -31.01 9.12
N LEU A 188 -3.48 -30.30 7.99
CA LEU A 188 -2.46 -30.23 6.94
C LEU A 188 -1.23 -29.44 7.42
N ARG A 189 -1.46 -28.32 8.12
CA ARG A 189 -0.41 -27.37 8.52
C ARG A 189 0.65 -27.95 9.46
N TYR A 190 0.21 -28.78 10.41
CA TYR A 190 1.07 -29.30 11.48
C TYR A 190 1.55 -30.73 11.25
N GLN A 191 1.20 -31.33 10.11
CA GLN A 191 1.67 -32.65 9.74
C GLN A 191 3.14 -32.61 9.29
N GLU A 192 3.90 -33.66 9.57
CA GLU A 192 5.24 -33.77 9.01
C GLU A 192 5.17 -34.08 7.50
N HIS A 193 5.81 -33.23 6.70
CA HIS A 193 5.76 -33.30 5.25
C HIS A 193 6.94 -34.09 4.66
N THR A 194 6.68 -35.36 4.36
CA THR A 194 7.53 -36.21 3.49
C THR A 194 7.09 -36.12 2.03
N ALA A 195 7.92 -36.60 1.09
CA ALA A 195 7.58 -36.61 -0.34
C ALA A 195 6.27 -37.37 -0.62
N GLN A 196 6.02 -38.46 0.10
CA GLN A 196 4.79 -39.25 -0.05
C GLN A 196 3.58 -38.52 0.53
N SER A 197 3.71 -37.89 1.70
CA SER A 197 2.61 -37.09 2.27
C SER A 197 2.22 -35.92 1.37
N LEU A 198 3.19 -35.21 0.77
CA LEU A 198 2.91 -34.08 -0.13
C LEU A 198 2.28 -34.54 -1.45
N LEU A 199 2.59 -35.74 -1.93
CA LEU A 199 1.86 -36.35 -3.06
C LEU A 199 0.41 -36.65 -2.68
N LEU A 200 0.17 -37.22 -1.51
CA LEU A 200 -1.19 -37.50 -1.02
C LEU A 200 -2.01 -36.22 -0.84
N VAL A 201 -1.39 -35.14 -0.35
CA VAL A 201 -2.02 -33.81 -0.27
C VAL A 201 -2.40 -33.29 -1.66
N LEU A 202 -1.54 -33.50 -2.67
CA LEU A 202 -1.88 -33.16 -4.05
C LEU A 202 -2.98 -34.03 -4.64
N GLU A 203 -3.12 -35.28 -4.24
CA GLU A 203 -4.16 -36.17 -4.78
C GLU A 203 -5.51 -35.98 -4.06
N GLY A 204 -5.49 -35.57 -2.79
CA GLY A 204 -6.67 -35.33 -1.97
C GLY A 204 -7.44 -34.05 -2.27
N SER A 205 -8.51 -33.85 -1.49
CA SER A 205 -9.39 -32.67 -1.53
C SER A 205 -8.92 -31.52 -0.65
N ASP A 206 -7.94 -31.75 0.22
CA ASP A 206 -7.50 -30.75 1.22
C ASP A 206 -6.68 -29.60 0.60
N LEU A 207 -6.23 -29.77 -0.64
CA LEU A 207 -5.52 -28.76 -1.41
C LEU A 207 -6.22 -28.45 -2.74
N ASP A 208 -6.89 -27.30 -2.79
CA ASP A 208 -7.46 -26.76 -4.03
C ASP A 208 -6.40 -26.02 -4.84
N VAL A 209 -6.03 -26.60 -5.98
CA VAL A 209 -5.01 -26.03 -6.88
C VAL A 209 -5.48 -24.82 -7.69
N THR A 210 -6.78 -24.49 -7.63
CA THR A 210 -7.33 -23.27 -8.24
C THR A 210 -7.13 -22.04 -7.34
N ILE A 211 -6.91 -22.24 -6.04
CA ILE A 211 -6.67 -21.17 -5.07
C ILE A 211 -5.16 -20.86 -5.01
N SER A 212 -4.79 -19.62 -5.35
CA SER A 212 -3.38 -19.19 -5.39
C SER A 212 -2.65 -19.37 -4.07
N LEU A 213 -3.33 -19.12 -2.93
CA LEU A 213 -2.74 -19.28 -1.60
C LEU A 213 -2.40 -20.73 -1.26
N HIS A 214 -3.20 -21.71 -1.70
CA HIS A 214 -2.91 -23.14 -1.48
C HIS A 214 -1.68 -23.58 -2.29
N VAL A 215 -1.58 -23.10 -3.53
CA VAL A 215 -0.43 -23.35 -4.41
C VAL A 215 0.84 -22.78 -3.80
N THR A 216 0.78 -21.53 -3.32
CA THR A 216 1.92 -20.87 -2.65
C THR A 216 2.32 -21.60 -1.38
N TRP A 217 1.36 -22.00 -0.54
CA TRP A 217 1.63 -22.81 0.65
C TRP A 217 2.36 -24.11 0.29
N PHE A 218 1.86 -24.85 -0.70
CA PHE A 218 2.45 -26.12 -1.12
C PHE A 218 3.90 -25.97 -1.61
N LEU A 219 4.18 -24.94 -2.41
CA LEU A 219 5.53 -24.65 -2.91
C LEU A 219 6.49 -24.26 -1.78
N ASN A 220 5.99 -23.56 -0.76
CA ASN A 220 6.76 -23.22 0.43
C ASN A 220 7.10 -24.47 1.25
N GLU A 221 6.16 -25.38 1.44
CA GLU A 221 6.41 -26.63 2.17
C GLU A 221 7.36 -27.57 1.42
N VAL A 222 7.28 -27.65 0.10
CA VAL A 222 8.29 -28.35 -0.71
C VAL A 222 9.68 -27.74 -0.50
N SER A 223 9.77 -26.41 -0.47
CA SER A 223 11.06 -25.73 -0.29
C SER A 223 11.63 -25.94 1.11
N LYS A 224 10.80 -25.89 2.15
CA LYS A 224 11.17 -26.22 3.54
C LYS A 224 11.60 -27.68 3.68
N ALA A 225 10.91 -28.62 3.04
CA ALA A 225 11.25 -30.04 3.07
C ALA A 225 12.60 -30.35 2.38
N ILE A 226 12.96 -29.60 1.34
CA ILE A 226 14.31 -29.66 0.73
C ILE A 226 15.36 -29.14 1.72
N GLN A 227 15.13 -27.97 2.32
CA GLN A 227 16.06 -27.37 3.29
C GLN A 227 16.29 -28.29 4.50
N ALA A 228 15.22 -28.92 4.99
CA ALA A 228 15.26 -29.89 6.07
C ALA A 228 15.78 -31.28 5.65
N ARG A 229 16.21 -31.46 4.39
CA ARG A 229 16.70 -32.73 3.80
C ARG A 229 15.70 -33.90 3.91
N ARG A 230 14.42 -33.63 4.11
CA ARG A 230 13.33 -34.64 4.14
C ARG A 230 12.96 -35.13 2.74
N ILE A 231 13.22 -34.33 1.71
CA ILE A 231 13.00 -34.69 0.30
C ILE A 231 14.19 -34.31 -0.56
N THR A 232 14.44 -35.10 -1.59
CA THR A 232 15.50 -34.87 -2.59
C THR A 232 15.04 -33.88 -3.67
N ALA A 233 16.01 -33.28 -4.37
CA ALA A 233 15.73 -32.41 -5.53
C ALA A 233 14.99 -33.15 -6.67
N ALA A 234 15.16 -34.46 -6.79
CA ALA A 234 14.41 -35.28 -7.76
C ALA A 234 12.93 -35.41 -7.35
N GLN A 235 12.66 -35.68 -6.08
CA GLN A 235 11.30 -35.75 -5.53
C GLN A 235 10.59 -34.40 -5.59
N ALA A 236 11.27 -33.30 -5.28
CA ALA A 236 10.71 -31.95 -5.42
C ALA A 236 10.32 -31.62 -6.88
N ARG A 237 11.15 -32.02 -7.86
CA ARG A 237 10.81 -31.88 -9.28
C ARG A 237 9.57 -32.69 -9.66
N LYS A 238 9.42 -33.90 -9.12
CA LYS A 238 8.21 -34.71 -9.32
C LYS A 238 6.97 -34.03 -8.75
N LEU A 239 7.02 -33.55 -7.51
CA LEU A 239 5.92 -32.83 -6.84
C LEU A 239 5.47 -31.58 -7.64
N ARG A 240 6.42 -30.79 -8.13
CA ARG A 240 6.11 -29.60 -8.96
C ARG A 240 5.45 -29.96 -10.28
N ARG A 241 5.83 -31.08 -10.91
CA ARG A 241 5.20 -31.58 -12.14
C ARG A 241 3.76 -32.01 -11.88
N GLU A 242 3.51 -32.75 -10.80
CA GLU A 242 2.16 -33.19 -10.45
C GLU A 242 1.24 -32.03 -10.08
N LEU A 243 1.73 -31.02 -9.34
CA LEU A 243 1.00 -29.78 -9.09
C LEU A 243 0.55 -29.11 -10.40
N LYS A 244 1.49 -28.95 -11.34
CA LYS A 244 1.21 -28.35 -12.65
C LYS A 244 0.20 -29.18 -13.46
N ARG A 245 0.30 -30.51 -13.38
CA ARG A 245 -0.65 -31.44 -14.03
C ARG A 245 -2.06 -31.26 -13.46
N LYS A 246 -2.22 -31.19 -12.14
CA LYS A 246 -3.52 -30.99 -11.48
C LYS A 246 -4.11 -29.61 -11.81
N GLN A 247 -3.29 -28.56 -11.87
CA GLN A 247 -3.71 -27.22 -12.31
C GLN A 247 -4.22 -27.19 -13.76
N LEU A 248 -3.55 -27.90 -14.68
CA LEU A 248 -4.00 -27.99 -16.07
C LEU A 248 -5.31 -28.78 -16.19
N ALA A 249 -5.46 -29.85 -15.41
CA ALA A 249 -6.69 -30.64 -15.37
C ALA A 249 -7.89 -29.82 -14.85
N SER A 250 -7.70 -29.02 -13.79
CA SER A 250 -8.76 -28.15 -13.26
C SER A 250 -9.15 -27.03 -14.24
N LEU A 251 -8.19 -26.42 -14.94
CA LEU A 251 -8.45 -25.44 -16.00
C LEU A 251 -9.24 -26.03 -17.18
N GLY A 252 -8.96 -27.30 -17.54
CA GLY A 252 -9.70 -28.03 -18.57
C GLY A 252 -11.17 -28.28 -18.18
N GLN A 253 -11.42 -28.66 -16.92
CA GLN A 253 -12.77 -28.84 -16.39
C GLN A 253 -13.56 -27.53 -16.28
N ILE A 254 -12.91 -26.43 -15.92
CA ILE A 254 -13.55 -25.10 -15.88
C ILE A 254 -13.97 -24.66 -17.29
N ARG A 255 -13.13 -24.89 -18.32
CA ARG A 255 -13.49 -24.60 -19.72
C ARG A 255 -14.67 -25.42 -20.22
N LEU A 256 -14.76 -26.70 -19.88
CA LEU A 256 -15.88 -27.56 -20.28
C LEU A 256 -17.21 -27.13 -19.62
N ARG A 257 -17.18 -26.62 -18.39
CA ARG A 257 -18.37 -26.09 -17.68
C ARG A 257 -18.83 -24.72 -18.16
N LEU A 258 -17.99 -23.95 -18.84
CA LEU A 258 -18.34 -22.63 -19.39
C LEU A 258 -18.88 -22.69 -20.83
N VAL A 259 -18.77 -23.86 -21.48
CA VAL A 259 -19.19 -24.10 -22.87
C VAL A 259 -20.44 -25.00 -22.94
N ALA A 260 -20.81 -25.64 -21.83
CA ALA A 260 -22.06 -26.37 -21.64
C ALA A 260 -23.12 -25.45 -21.00
#